data_AF-A0A3M6VFB3-F1
#
_entry.id   AF-A0A3M6VFB3-F1
#
_cell.length_a   1.000
_cell.length_b   1.000
_cell.length_c   1.000
_cell.angle_alpha   90.00
_cell.angle_beta   90.00
_cell.angle_gamma   90.00
#
_symmetry.space_group_name_H-M   'P 1'
#
loop_
_entity.id
_entity.type
_entity.pdbx_description
1 polymer ?
#
loop_
_entity_poly.entity_id
_entity_poly.type
_entity_poly.pdbx_seq_one_letter_code
_entity_poly.pdbx_strand_id
1 'polypeptide(L)'
;MKLNLPSLPNPGKTGLSVALALALALHLVLYRKTLQDAIRDGRKRLLVLKTMHRRFANQRLKRLNSLGDDRKSQWMWKKGAEASISSDGYSSEESADCTSSTDGLMTSQKKIVLVMVGLPARGKSFVVHKALRYIEWMGFPTRMFNVGNLRRKLGKAGEDSTFFSANNSDATQLREEMAMDALDELLEWIETEGHVAVFDATNTTKLRRRHILEKVSSHRNIRVMFVESICDNEELLEVNYHRKLLNADYKDMDPEVALADFRQRVQEYEKVYETVEDTEDGGNACYVKVYNAGEKIQARYCQGFLQSHIVSLLQNIHLVPRRIWLVRPGPSVTSCKGILGLDSELASEGHRVAYAIARFVEKLELERPMEVWTSPMKRSRETASYLPTRNLKRYVTTTLLNELGGGDFEGLTYEEIERFYPKHYTARLQDKLRYRYPGVGGESYVDVISRLRSLIVEFERKKRDVLVICSESILRCLMGYFAGCEAAKVPHLQAYKNTVIELSPHRDGCDIKLIPLEFE
;
A
#
# COMPACT_ATOMS: atom_id res chain seq x y z
N MET A 1 -3.75 -77.62 -28.91
CA MET A 1 -3.64 -78.39 -27.66
C MET A 1 -4.95 -78.20 -26.89
N LYS A 2 -5.82 -79.22 -26.89
CA LYS A 2 -7.14 -79.19 -26.24
C LYS A 2 -6.93 -79.23 -24.72
N LEU A 3 -7.32 -78.19 -24.00
CA LEU A 3 -7.39 -78.19 -22.54
C LEU A 3 -8.73 -78.78 -22.13
N ASN A 4 -8.69 -80.01 -21.63
CA ASN A 4 -9.82 -80.72 -21.05
C ASN A 4 -10.25 -80.02 -19.75
N LEU A 5 -11.42 -79.40 -19.74
CA LEU A 5 -12.13 -79.04 -18.52
C LEU A 5 -12.79 -80.30 -17.94
N PRO A 6 -12.61 -80.61 -16.64
CA PRO A 6 -13.34 -81.72 -16.02
C PRO A 6 -14.82 -81.36 -15.89
N SER A 7 -15.68 -82.31 -16.25
CA SER A 7 -17.13 -82.26 -16.12
C SER A 7 -17.54 -82.01 -14.66
N LEU A 8 -18.32 -80.94 -14.42
CA LEU A 8 -18.98 -80.69 -13.14
C LEU A 8 -20.01 -81.80 -12.84
N PRO A 9 -20.11 -82.30 -11.60
CA PRO A 9 -21.12 -83.29 -11.24
C PRO A 9 -22.52 -82.67 -11.16
N ASN A 10 -23.53 -83.46 -11.51
CA ASN A 10 -24.96 -83.13 -11.37
C ASN A 10 -25.33 -82.66 -9.95
N PRO A 11 -26.31 -81.76 -9.79
CA PRO A 11 -26.56 -81.05 -8.53
C PRO A 11 -27.36 -81.95 -7.57
N GLY A 12 -26.66 -82.84 -6.88
CA GLY A 12 -27.11 -83.31 -5.57
C GLY A 12 -27.08 -82.13 -4.59
N LYS A 13 -28.01 -82.12 -3.62
CA LYS A 13 -28.28 -81.07 -2.61
C LYS A 13 -27.07 -80.49 -1.83
N THR A 14 -25.85 -80.98 -2.08
CA THR A 14 -24.57 -80.54 -1.52
C THR A 14 -23.84 -79.48 -2.36
N GLY A 15 -24.06 -79.38 -3.67
CA GLY A 15 -23.35 -78.43 -4.55
C GLY A 15 -23.73 -76.95 -4.32
N LEU A 16 -25.02 -76.70 -4.07
CA LEU A 16 -25.52 -75.35 -3.73
C LEU A 16 -24.95 -74.86 -2.39
N SER A 17 -24.76 -75.79 -1.44
CA SER A 17 -24.21 -75.51 -0.10
C SER A 17 -22.74 -75.07 -0.18
N VAL A 18 -21.92 -75.75 -0.99
CA VAL A 18 -20.49 -75.42 -1.13
C VAL A 18 -20.29 -74.09 -1.89
N ALA A 19 -21.07 -73.85 -2.94
CA ALA A 19 -21.02 -72.58 -3.68
C ALA A 19 -21.47 -71.39 -2.81
N LEU A 20 -22.54 -71.56 -2.02
CA LEU A 20 -23.00 -70.54 -1.09
C LEU A 20 -21.98 -70.28 0.03
N ALA A 21 -21.33 -71.33 0.54
CA ALA A 21 -20.28 -71.21 1.56
C ALA A 21 -19.04 -70.46 1.02
N LEU A 22 -18.61 -70.75 -0.21
CA LEU A 22 -17.50 -70.04 -0.86
C LEU A 22 -17.84 -68.58 -1.16
N ALA A 23 -19.06 -68.30 -1.61
CA ALA A 23 -19.53 -66.93 -1.85
C ALA A 23 -19.59 -66.12 -0.55
N LEU A 24 -20.12 -66.69 0.54
CA LEU A 24 -20.14 -66.05 1.86
C LEU A 24 -18.72 -65.83 2.41
N ALA A 25 -17.81 -66.78 2.22
CA ALA A 25 -16.41 -66.64 2.62
C ALA A 25 -15.71 -65.50 1.85
N LEU A 26 -15.93 -65.41 0.53
CA LEU A 26 -15.39 -64.32 -0.30
C LEU A 26 -15.96 -62.96 0.13
N HIS A 27 -17.27 -62.91 0.41
CA HIS A 27 -17.94 -61.69 0.85
C HIS A 27 -17.44 -61.22 2.22
N LEU A 28 -17.15 -62.15 3.14
CA LEU A 28 -16.53 -61.88 4.43
C LEU A 28 -15.11 -61.34 4.29
N VAL A 29 -14.30 -61.90 3.38
CA VAL A 29 -12.93 -61.44 3.12
C VAL A 29 -12.93 -60.03 2.51
N LEU A 30 -13.80 -59.78 1.53
CA LEU A 30 -13.95 -58.46 0.90
C LEU A 30 -14.44 -57.43 1.92
N TYR A 31 -15.48 -57.76 2.70
CA TYR A 31 -16.00 -56.91 3.76
C TYR A 31 -14.93 -56.60 4.83
N ARG A 32 -14.13 -57.59 5.23
CA ARG A 32 -13.03 -57.39 6.18
C ARG A 32 -11.96 -56.46 5.62
N LYS A 33 -11.67 -56.53 4.32
CA LYS A 33 -10.69 -55.67 3.65
C LYS A 33 -11.20 -54.23 3.52
N THR A 34 -12.45 -54.02 3.09
CA THR A 34 -13.07 -52.69 3.05
C THR A 34 -13.23 -52.09 4.44
N LEU A 35 -13.56 -52.90 5.46
CA LEU A 35 -13.61 -52.43 6.85
C LEU A 35 -12.22 -52.03 7.35
N GLN A 36 -11.17 -52.79 7.03
CA GLN A 36 -9.79 -52.44 7.38
C GLN A 36 -9.32 -51.16 6.69
N ASP A 37 -9.64 -50.97 5.41
CA ASP A 37 -9.30 -49.76 4.68
C ASP A 37 -10.09 -48.54 5.18
N ALA A 38 -11.39 -48.71 5.50
CA ALA A 38 -12.21 -47.68 6.13
C ALA A 38 -11.71 -47.31 7.55
N ILE A 39 -11.28 -48.29 8.34
CA ILE A 39 -10.65 -48.06 9.65
C ILE A 39 -9.29 -47.37 9.49
N ARG A 40 -8.51 -47.72 8.46
CA ARG A 40 -7.20 -47.09 8.18
C ARG A 40 -7.38 -45.63 7.74
N ASP A 41 -8.35 -45.36 6.88
CA ASP A 41 -8.66 -44.01 6.41
C ASP A 41 -9.30 -43.17 7.52
N GLY A 42 -10.19 -43.78 8.32
CA GLY A 42 -10.73 -43.20 9.54
C GLY A 42 -9.63 -42.88 10.56
N ARG A 43 -8.64 -43.75 10.77
CA ARG A 43 -7.48 -43.50 11.63
C ARG A 43 -6.57 -42.41 11.08
N LYS A 44 -6.35 -42.32 9.75
CA LYS A 44 -5.61 -41.21 9.13
C LYS A 44 -6.32 -39.88 9.29
N ARG A 45 -7.63 -39.83 9.03
CA ARG A 45 -8.47 -38.64 9.24
C ARG A 45 -8.49 -38.25 10.71
N LEU A 46 -8.64 -39.20 11.63
CA LEU A 46 -8.59 -38.97 13.07
C LEU A 46 -7.19 -38.49 13.52
N LEU A 47 -6.11 -38.97 12.89
CA LEU A 47 -4.75 -38.51 13.16
C LEU A 47 -4.58 -37.08 12.68
N VAL A 48 -4.99 -36.73 11.46
CA VAL A 48 -4.98 -35.35 10.95
C VAL A 48 -5.83 -34.44 11.83
N LEU A 49 -7.04 -34.88 12.20
CA LEU A 49 -7.95 -34.14 13.08
C LEU A 49 -7.38 -33.97 14.49
N LYS A 50 -6.71 -35.00 15.04
CA LYS A 50 -5.96 -34.93 16.32
C LYS A 50 -4.73 -34.04 16.21
N THR A 51 -4.05 -34.01 15.07
CA THR A 51 -2.86 -33.16 14.87
C THR A 51 -3.26 -31.70 14.73
N MET A 52 -4.36 -31.43 14.01
CA MET A 52 -5.02 -30.13 13.97
C MET A 52 -5.54 -29.72 15.35
N HIS A 53 -6.32 -30.57 16.04
CA HIS A 53 -6.80 -30.29 17.40
C HIS A 53 -5.67 -30.08 18.40
N ARG A 54 -4.56 -30.82 18.30
CA ARG A 54 -3.38 -30.64 19.16
C ARG A 54 -2.65 -29.33 18.85
N ARG A 55 -2.63 -28.88 17.58
CA ARG A 55 -2.12 -27.56 17.19
C ARG A 55 -3.04 -26.43 17.67
N PHE A 56 -4.36 -26.57 17.50
CA PHE A 56 -5.36 -25.63 18.04
C PHE A 56 -5.32 -25.58 19.57
N ALA A 57 -5.18 -26.71 20.25
CA ALA A 57 -5.02 -26.79 21.70
C ALA A 57 -3.71 -26.13 22.16
N ASN A 58 -2.61 -26.31 21.42
CA ASN A 58 -1.34 -25.64 21.71
C ASN A 58 -1.40 -24.12 21.46
N GLN A 59 -2.14 -23.65 20.44
CA GLN A 59 -2.44 -22.22 20.25
C GLN A 59 -3.35 -21.67 21.36
N ARG A 60 -4.31 -22.46 21.84
CA ARG A 60 -5.20 -22.09 22.96
C ARG A 60 -4.48 -22.10 24.31
N LEU A 61 -3.47 -22.96 24.51
CA LEU A 61 -2.54 -22.93 25.64
C LEU A 61 -1.61 -21.71 25.59
N LYS A 62 -1.16 -21.30 24.40
CA LYS A 62 -0.45 -20.02 24.23
C LYS A 62 -1.33 -18.82 24.58
N ARG A 63 -2.64 -18.85 24.27
CA ARG A 63 -3.63 -17.86 24.75
C ARG A 63 -3.77 -17.85 26.27
N LEU A 64 -3.80 -19.01 26.92
CA LEU A 64 -3.88 -19.09 28.39
C LEU A 64 -2.63 -18.55 29.08
N ASN A 65 -1.46 -18.70 28.46
CA ASN A 65 -0.22 -18.13 28.97
C ASN A 65 -0.09 -16.62 28.67
N SER A 66 -0.67 -16.09 27.59
CA SER A 66 -0.70 -14.65 27.30
C SER A 66 -1.74 -13.89 28.13
N LEU A 67 -2.79 -14.57 28.62
CA LEU A 67 -3.78 -14.03 29.57
C LEU A 67 -3.17 -13.65 30.94
N GLY A 68 -1.95 -14.09 31.24
CA GLY A 68 -1.19 -13.66 32.41
C GLY A 68 -0.58 -12.25 32.28
N ASP A 69 -0.27 -11.82 31.06
CA ASP A 69 0.25 -10.47 30.78
C ASP A 69 -0.87 -9.42 30.67
N ASP A 70 -2.07 -9.82 30.23
CA ASP A 70 -3.24 -8.92 30.13
C ASP A 70 -3.76 -8.43 31.50
N ARG A 71 -3.47 -9.14 32.60
CA ARG A 71 -3.81 -8.66 33.96
C ARG A 71 -2.94 -7.49 34.42
N LYS A 72 -1.69 -7.38 33.95
CA LYS A 72 -0.86 -6.17 34.18
C LYS A 72 -1.37 -4.99 33.36
N SER A 73 -1.86 -5.25 32.15
CA SER A 73 -2.47 -4.26 31.28
C SER A 73 -3.78 -3.73 31.88
N GLN A 74 -4.69 -4.58 32.39
CA GLN A 74 -5.94 -4.11 33.00
C GLN A 74 -5.74 -3.32 34.32
N TRP A 75 -4.69 -3.59 35.09
CA TRP A 75 -4.40 -2.84 36.32
C TRP A 75 -3.96 -1.39 36.04
N MET A 76 -3.24 -1.14 34.93
CA MET A 76 -2.83 0.22 34.53
C MET A 76 -4.02 1.10 34.09
N TRP A 77 -5.12 0.52 33.61
CA TRP A 77 -6.26 1.28 33.08
C TRP A 77 -7.36 1.58 34.12
N LYS A 78 -7.35 0.93 35.28
CA LYS A 78 -8.41 1.13 36.30
C LYS A 78 -8.25 2.40 37.13
N LYS A 79 -7.03 2.92 37.31
CA LYS A 79 -6.79 4.14 38.11
C LYS A 79 -7.06 5.46 37.40
N GLY A 80 -7.29 5.45 36.08
CA GLY A 80 -7.70 6.64 35.33
C GLY A 80 -9.20 6.93 35.40
N ALA A 81 -10.02 5.92 35.71
CA ALA A 81 -11.48 6.00 35.67
C ALA A 81 -12.13 6.39 37.02
N GLU A 82 -11.38 6.40 38.13
CA GLU A 82 -11.91 6.80 39.45
C GLU A 82 -11.86 8.33 39.69
N ALA A 83 -11.35 9.12 38.74
CA ALA A 83 -11.22 10.58 38.91
C ALA A 83 -12.36 11.41 38.27
N SER A 84 -13.37 10.80 37.65
CA SER A 84 -14.41 11.57 36.95
C SER A 84 -15.75 10.83 36.86
N ILE A 85 -16.47 10.70 37.97
CA ILE A 85 -17.92 10.43 37.93
C ILE A 85 -18.60 11.25 39.02
N SER A 86 -19.34 12.29 38.61
CA SER A 86 -20.54 12.74 39.30
C SER A 86 -21.63 13.04 38.28
N SER A 87 -22.82 12.52 38.58
CA SER A 87 -24.17 12.69 37.99
C SER A 87 -24.52 11.99 36.66
N ASP A 88 -25.19 10.85 36.85
CA ASP A 88 -26.50 10.42 36.32
C ASP A 88 -26.71 10.03 34.84
N GLY A 89 -27.06 8.73 34.67
CA GLY A 89 -28.43 8.38 34.26
C GLY A 89 -28.66 7.74 32.88
N TYR A 90 -28.95 6.43 32.92
CA TYR A 90 -29.66 5.58 31.93
C TYR A 90 -28.89 4.85 30.81
N SER A 91 -29.32 3.59 30.66
CA SER A 91 -28.73 2.45 29.99
C SER A 91 -29.12 2.28 28.52
N SER A 92 -28.19 1.87 27.67
CA SER A 92 -28.40 0.77 26.71
C SER A 92 -27.04 0.22 26.23
N GLU A 93 -26.97 -1.10 26.05
CA GLU A 93 -25.77 -1.86 25.72
C GLU A 93 -25.25 -1.51 24.32
N GLU A 94 -24.18 -0.73 24.25
CA GLU A 94 -23.44 -0.51 23.01
C GLU A 94 -22.32 -1.54 22.85
N SER A 95 -22.35 -2.14 21.67
CA SER A 95 -21.25 -2.87 21.02
C SER A 95 -19.90 -2.24 21.31
N ALA A 96 -18.96 -3.05 21.81
CA ALA A 96 -17.55 -2.68 21.91
C ALA A 96 -16.99 -2.36 20.52
N ASP A 97 -17.04 -1.07 20.17
CA ASP A 97 -16.44 -0.50 18.97
C ASP A 97 -14.92 -0.59 19.10
N CYS A 98 -14.31 -1.45 18.28
CA CYS A 98 -12.87 -1.69 18.26
C CYS A 98 -12.17 -0.82 17.19
N THR A 99 -12.67 0.39 16.98
CA THR A 99 -12.17 1.43 16.06
C THR A 99 -10.94 2.18 16.60
N SER A 100 -10.54 1.93 17.85
CA SER A 100 -9.70 2.85 18.64
C SER A 100 -8.23 2.99 18.23
N SER A 101 -7.65 2.08 17.44
CA SER A 101 -6.19 2.09 17.23
C SER A 101 -5.69 3.10 16.19
N THR A 102 -6.44 3.34 15.10
CA THR A 102 -6.09 4.35 14.08
C THR A 102 -6.74 5.70 14.34
N ASP A 103 -8.00 5.71 14.81
CA ASP A 103 -8.68 6.98 15.15
C ASP A 103 -8.01 7.69 16.33
N GLY A 104 -7.48 6.95 17.30
CA GLY A 104 -6.71 7.54 18.41
C GLY A 104 -5.42 8.24 17.97
N LEU A 105 -4.76 7.75 16.90
CA LEU A 105 -3.56 8.37 16.35
C LEU A 105 -3.89 9.60 15.48
N MET A 106 -5.02 9.60 14.78
CA MET A 106 -5.49 10.75 13.99
C MET A 106 -5.97 11.90 14.89
N THR A 107 -6.74 11.59 15.92
CA THR A 107 -7.36 12.58 16.82
C THR A 107 -6.35 13.31 17.71
N SER A 108 -5.19 12.72 18.01
CA SER A 108 -4.14 13.35 18.82
C SER A 108 -3.12 14.16 18.01
N GLN A 109 -3.13 14.07 16.67
CA GLN A 109 -2.14 14.73 15.82
C GLN A 109 -2.58 16.13 15.41
N LYS A 110 -1.62 17.06 15.41
CA LYS A 110 -1.84 18.41 14.89
C LYS A 110 -2.00 18.35 13.38
N LYS A 111 -3.00 19.06 12.87
CA LYS A 111 -3.24 19.22 11.42
C LYS A 111 -2.09 20.02 10.80
N ILE A 112 -1.78 19.77 9.53
CA ILE A 112 -0.61 20.36 8.87
C ILE A 112 -0.99 21.06 7.57
N VAL A 113 -0.53 22.29 7.42
CA VAL A 113 -0.53 23.02 6.14
C VAL A 113 0.88 22.98 5.57
N LEU A 114 1.03 22.27 4.45
CA LEU A 114 2.25 22.22 3.66
C LEU A 114 2.26 23.41 2.70
N VAL A 115 3.15 24.37 2.94
CA VAL A 115 3.26 25.58 2.11
C VAL A 115 4.40 25.37 1.11
N MET A 116 4.05 25.23 -0.16
CA MET A 116 5.06 25.04 -1.21
C MET A 116 5.81 26.34 -1.47
N VAL A 117 7.14 26.28 -1.55
CA VAL A 117 8.00 27.43 -1.83
C VAL A 117 8.91 27.10 -3.02
N GLY A 118 9.13 28.07 -3.89
CA GLY A 118 10.16 27.99 -4.93
C GLY A 118 9.70 28.53 -6.28
N LEU A 119 10.67 28.75 -7.15
CA LEU A 119 10.46 29.31 -8.49
C LEU A 119 9.60 28.40 -9.39
N PRO A 120 8.97 28.93 -10.45
CA PRO A 120 8.30 28.10 -11.45
C PRO A 120 9.22 27.01 -12.01
N ALA A 121 8.64 25.86 -12.35
CA ALA A 121 9.34 24.72 -12.97
C ALA A 121 10.54 24.14 -12.16
N ARG A 122 10.57 24.32 -10.84
CA ARG A 122 11.58 23.69 -9.95
C ARG A 122 11.15 22.37 -9.30
N GLY A 123 10.08 21.72 -9.77
CA GLY A 123 9.65 20.41 -9.25
C GLY A 123 8.62 20.42 -8.10
N LYS A 124 8.03 21.57 -7.75
CA LYS A 124 7.00 21.65 -6.70
C LYS A 124 5.88 20.62 -6.87
N SER A 125 5.25 20.57 -8.05
CA SER A 125 4.14 19.64 -8.32
C SER A 125 4.56 18.17 -8.15
N PHE A 126 5.78 17.81 -8.55
CA PHE A 126 6.31 16.46 -8.33
C PHE A 126 6.40 16.11 -6.84
N VAL A 127 6.97 17.01 -6.05
CA VAL A 127 7.09 16.88 -4.59
C VAL A 127 5.70 16.77 -3.94
N VAL A 128 4.76 17.64 -4.34
CA VAL A 128 3.37 17.62 -3.83
C VAL A 128 2.68 16.31 -4.12
N HIS A 129 2.66 15.86 -5.38
CA HIS A 129 1.95 14.64 -5.76
C HIS A 129 2.51 13.40 -5.05
N LYS A 130 3.83 13.31 -4.88
CA LYS A 130 4.46 12.21 -4.12
C LYS A 130 4.12 12.27 -2.63
N ALA A 131 4.20 13.44 -2.01
CA ALA A 131 3.87 13.61 -0.60
C ALA A 131 2.39 13.31 -0.31
N LEU A 132 1.46 13.89 -1.09
CA LEU A 132 0.03 13.67 -0.91
C LEU A 132 -0.34 12.20 -1.07
N ARG A 133 0.11 11.56 -2.14
CA ARG A 133 -0.12 10.12 -2.37
C ARG A 133 0.32 9.26 -1.19
N TYR A 134 1.48 9.57 -0.63
CA TYR A 134 2.00 8.83 0.52
C TYR A 134 1.20 9.07 1.81
N ILE A 135 0.83 10.32 2.08
CA ILE A 135 0.07 10.69 3.28
C ILE A 135 -1.36 10.15 3.21
N GLU A 136 -2.01 10.27 2.06
CA GLU A 136 -3.34 9.71 1.80
C GLU A 136 -3.32 8.18 1.93
N TRP A 137 -2.30 7.52 1.36
CA TRP A 137 -2.12 6.09 1.52
C TRP A 137 -1.86 5.67 2.98
N MET A 138 -1.25 6.52 3.81
CA MET A 138 -1.13 6.29 5.26
C MET A 138 -2.46 6.39 6.01
N GLY A 139 -3.52 6.90 5.37
CA GLY A 139 -4.88 7.01 5.91
C GLY A 139 -5.27 8.42 6.35
N PHE A 140 -4.45 9.45 6.07
CA PHE A 140 -4.75 10.82 6.46
C PHE A 140 -5.50 11.54 5.33
N PRO A 141 -6.65 12.19 5.61
CA PRO A 141 -7.35 13.00 4.62
C PRO A 141 -6.46 14.16 4.14
N THR A 142 -6.25 14.23 2.82
CA THR A 142 -5.41 15.27 2.21
C THR A 142 -6.06 15.96 1.03
N ARG A 143 -5.74 17.23 0.81
CA ARG A 143 -6.21 18.02 -0.35
C ARG A 143 -5.18 19.07 -0.77
N MET A 144 -5.14 19.35 -2.06
CA MET A 144 -4.28 20.37 -2.67
C MET A 144 -5.10 21.60 -3.07
N PHE A 145 -4.60 22.78 -2.73
CA PHE A 145 -5.16 24.08 -3.08
C PHE A 145 -4.16 24.82 -3.96
N ASN A 146 -4.42 24.85 -5.27
CA ASN A 146 -3.51 25.42 -6.26
C ASN A 146 -3.99 26.81 -6.69
N VAL A 147 -3.25 27.85 -6.31
CA VAL A 147 -3.60 29.25 -6.61
C VAL A 147 -3.60 29.51 -8.13
N GLY A 148 -2.74 28.83 -8.88
CA GLY A 148 -2.71 28.92 -10.34
C GLY A 148 -3.95 28.35 -11.03
N ASN A 149 -4.61 27.34 -10.45
CA ASN A 149 -5.90 26.84 -10.92
C ASN A 149 -7.00 27.88 -10.66
N LEU A 150 -7.01 28.49 -9.47
CA LEU A 150 -7.97 29.53 -9.12
C LEU A 150 -7.87 30.74 -10.06
N ARG A 151 -6.65 31.23 -10.30
CA ARG A 151 -6.37 32.28 -11.28
C ARG A 151 -6.96 31.93 -12.66
N ARG A 152 -6.72 30.71 -13.14
CA ARG A 152 -7.23 30.25 -14.45
C ARG A 152 -8.77 30.16 -14.47
N LYS A 153 -9.40 29.72 -13.39
CA LYS A 153 -10.87 29.69 -13.25
C LYS A 153 -11.49 31.09 -13.29
N LEU A 154 -10.80 32.10 -12.78
CA LEU A 154 -11.22 33.50 -12.81
C LEU A 154 -10.96 34.18 -14.17
N GLY A 155 -10.72 33.42 -15.24
CA GLY A 155 -10.54 33.94 -16.60
C GLY A 155 -9.15 34.53 -16.89
N LYS A 156 -8.19 34.39 -15.96
CA LYS A 156 -6.82 34.90 -16.08
C LYS A 156 -5.85 33.82 -16.57
N ALA A 157 -6.29 33.05 -17.57
CA ALA A 157 -5.46 32.06 -18.27
C ALA A 157 -4.74 32.75 -19.45
N GLY A 158 -3.46 32.44 -19.66
CA GLY A 158 -2.66 33.02 -20.76
C GLY A 158 -2.16 34.45 -20.53
N GLU A 159 -2.25 34.97 -19.31
CA GLU A 159 -1.59 36.24 -18.94
C GLU A 159 -0.07 36.13 -19.13
N ASP A 160 0.54 37.16 -19.70
CA ASP A 160 1.95 37.20 -20.10
C ASP A 160 2.91 37.42 -18.90
N SER A 161 4.22 37.41 -19.16
CA SER A 161 5.24 37.68 -18.14
C SER A 161 5.07 39.02 -17.40
N THR A 162 4.43 40.03 -18.01
CA THR A 162 4.23 41.36 -17.40
C THR A 162 3.27 41.32 -16.21
N PHE A 163 2.28 40.43 -16.24
CA PHE A 163 1.39 40.15 -15.11
C PHE A 163 2.14 39.61 -13.89
N PHE A 164 3.29 38.97 -14.08
CA PHE A 164 4.09 38.40 -12.99
C PHE A 164 5.16 39.33 -12.45
N SER A 165 5.43 40.45 -13.13
CA SER A 165 6.46 41.40 -12.74
C SER A 165 6.17 42.05 -11.40
N ALA A 166 7.22 42.26 -10.60
CA ALA A 166 7.14 42.95 -9.32
C ALA A 166 6.80 44.45 -9.47
N ASN A 167 7.04 45.03 -10.65
CA ASN A 167 6.78 46.43 -10.94
C ASN A 167 5.28 46.72 -11.21
N ASN A 168 4.47 45.68 -11.37
CA ASN A 168 3.02 45.80 -11.56
C ASN A 168 2.31 45.68 -10.20
N SER A 169 2.02 46.82 -9.57
CA SER A 169 1.36 46.88 -8.26
C SER A 169 0.00 46.20 -8.27
N ASP A 170 -0.79 46.46 -9.31
CA ASP A 170 -2.19 46.00 -9.41
C ASP A 170 -2.23 44.48 -9.60
N ALA A 171 -1.38 43.93 -10.47
CA ALA A 171 -1.27 42.49 -10.65
C ALA A 171 -0.68 41.79 -9.42
N THR A 172 0.21 42.47 -8.68
CA THR A 172 0.77 41.93 -7.42
C THR A 172 -0.29 41.87 -6.33
N GLN A 173 -1.10 42.92 -6.17
CA GLN A 173 -2.22 42.95 -5.25
C GLN A 173 -3.25 41.86 -5.60
N LEU A 174 -3.65 41.76 -6.87
CA LEU A 174 -4.58 40.72 -7.30
C LEU A 174 -4.06 39.30 -7.03
N ARG A 175 -2.77 39.04 -7.23
CA ARG A 175 -2.12 37.75 -6.89
C ARG A 175 -2.03 37.51 -5.38
N GLU A 176 -2.01 38.55 -4.56
CA GLU A 176 -2.10 38.43 -3.10
C GLU A 176 -3.52 38.03 -2.71
N GLU A 177 -4.53 38.76 -3.18
CA GLU A 177 -5.94 38.50 -2.92
C GLU A 177 -6.33 37.07 -3.29
N MET A 178 -6.06 36.64 -4.53
CA MET A 178 -6.36 35.27 -4.98
C MET A 178 -5.67 34.19 -4.13
N ALA A 179 -4.48 34.45 -3.60
CA ALA A 179 -3.78 33.47 -2.78
C ALA A 179 -4.36 33.42 -1.36
N MET A 180 -4.78 34.56 -0.81
CA MET A 180 -5.39 34.63 0.51
C MET A 180 -6.80 34.03 0.51
N ASP A 181 -7.56 34.19 -0.58
CA ASP A 181 -8.83 33.52 -0.80
C ASP A 181 -8.66 31.99 -0.87
N ALA A 182 -7.64 31.53 -1.61
CA ALA A 182 -7.31 30.10 -1.67
C ALA A 182 -6.85 29.54 -0.31
N LEU A 183 -6.23 30.39 0.53
CA LEU A 183 -5.85 30.01 1.89
C LEU A 183 -7.08 29.94 2.81
N ASP A 184 -8.10 30.78 2.62
CA ASP A 184 -9.37 30.68 3.35
C ASP A 184 -10.08 29.36 3.03
N GLU A 185 -10.22 29.02 1.75
CA GLU A 185 -10.81 27.73 1.32
C GLU A 185 -10.03 26.55 1.93
N LEU A 186 -8.70 26.66 1.99
CA LEU A 186 -7.83 25.66 2.60
C LEU A 186 -8.11 25.49 4.10
N LEU A 187 -8.27 26.60 4.82
CA LEU A 187 -8.46 26.61 6.27
C LEU A 187 -9.85 26.07 6.65
N GLU A 188 -10.90 26.44 5.91
CA GLU A 188 -12.24 25.90 6.09
C GLU A 188 -12.28 24.37 5.91
N TRP A 189 -11.61 23.88 4.87
CA TRP A 189 -11.54 22.44 4.58
C TRP A 189 -10.73 21.68 5.63
N ILE A 190 -9.57 22.20 6.03
CA ILE A 190 -8.72 21.49 6.98
C ILE A 190 -9.34 21.47 8.38
N GLU A 191 -10.13 22.46 8.77
CA GLU A 191 -10.81 22.48 10.06
C GLU A 191 -11.93 21.45 10.16
N THR A 192 -12.66 21.22 9.07
CA THR A 192 -13.83 20.33 9.02
C THR A 192 -13.45 18.87 8.84
N GLU A 193 -12.84 18.52 7.70
CA GLU A 193 -12.61 17.12 7.30
C GLU A 193 -11.13 16.78 7.07
N GLY A 194 -10.28 17.79 6.86
CA GLY A 194 -8.89 17.60 6.48
C GLY A 194 -7.93 17.31 7.65
N HIS A 195 -6.80 16.68 7.32
CA HIS A 195 -5.66 16.53 8.24
C HIS A 195 -4.37 17.13 7.68
N VAL A 196 -4.13 17.00 6.37
CA VAL A 196 -3.01 17.66 5.69
C VAL A 196 -3.51 18.41 4.46
N ALA A 197 -3.29 19.71 4.42
CA ALA A 197 -3.57 20.53 3.25
C ALA A 197 -2.28 21.01 2.59
N VAL A 198 -2.23 21.02 1.26
CA VAL A 198 -1.11 21.59 0.51
C VAL A 198 -1.53 22.91 -0.11
N PHE A 199 -0.85 23.98 0.27
CA PHE A 199 -0.96 25.29 -0.35
C PHE A 199 0.06 25.41 -1.48
N ASP A 200 -0.37 25.12 -2.72
CA ASP A 200 0.48 25.09 -3.91
C ASP A 200 0.50 26.45 -4.63
N ALA A 201 1.53 27.22 -4.31
CA ALA A 201 1.89 28.48 -4.97
C ALA A 201 3.42 28.64 -5.02
N THR A 202 3.92 29.76 -5.54
CA THR A 202 5.36 30.04 -5.56
C THR A 202 5.89 30.47 -4.19
N ASN A 203 5.10 31.25 -3.44
CA ASN A 203 5.40 31.74 -2.08
C ASN A 203 6.85 32.26 -1.91
N THR A 204 7.34 32.97 -2.94
CA THR A 204 8.75 33.33 -3.13
C THR A 204 9.25 34.44 -2.21
N THR A 205 8.38 35.25 -1.61
CA THR A 205 8.76 36.38 -0.74
C THR A 205 8.54 36.06 0.74
N LYS A 206 9.38 36.57 1.64
CA LYS A 206 9.19 36.48 3.10
C LYS A 206 7.88 37.13 3.54
N LEU A 207 7.49 38.23 2.89
CA LEU A 207 6.25 38.95 3.19
C LEU A 207 5.00 38.06 3.07
N ARG A 208 4.83 37.39 1.92
CA ARG A 208 3.76 36.41 1.67
C ARG A 208 3.76 35.30 2.72
N ARG A 209 4.93 34.73 3.05
CA ARG A 209 5.05 33.64 4.03
C ARG A 209 4.68 34.09 5.44
N ARG A 210 5.04 35.32 5.81
CA ARG A 210 4.60 35.96 7.07
C ARG A 210 3.08 36.08 7.13
N HIS A 211 2.42 36.58 6.08
CA HIS A 211 0.94 36.65 6.04
C HIS A 211 0.29 35.27 6.18
N ILE A 212 0.85 34.24 5.53
CA ILE A 212 0.37 32.86 5.67
C ILE A 212 0.49 32.39 7.13
N LEU A 213 1.65 32.61 7.77
CA LEU A 213 1.88 32.24 9.18
C LEU A 213 0.92 32.97 10.11
N GLU A 214 0.76 34.28 9.96
CA GLU A 214 -0.16 35.10 10.75
C GLU A 214 -1.60 34.58 10.63
N LYS A 215 -2.05 34.32 9.40
CA LYS A 215 -3.39 33.83 9.13
C LYS A 215 -3.62 32.41 9.66
N VAL A 216 -2.64 31.50 9.53
CA VAL A 216 -2.78 30.14 10.09
C VAL A 216 -2.69 30.14 11.62
N SER A 217 -1.95 31.08 12.22
CA SER A 217 -1.75 31.15 13.68
C SER A 217 -3.03 31.44 14.47
N SER A 218 -4.04 32.04 13.86
CA SER A 218 -5.36 32.27 14.47
C SER A 218 -6.17 30.98 14.62
N HIS A 219 -5.81 29.91 13.90
CA HIS A 219 -6.50 28.63 13.93
C HIS A 219 -5.84 27.67 14.91
N ARG A 220 -6.64 27.08 15.80
CA ARG A 220 -6.14 26.13 16.80
C ARG A 220 -5.82 24.79 16.14
N ASN A 221 -4.78 24.14 16.64
CA ASN A 221 -4.39 22.78 16.24
C ASN A 221 -3.89 22.62 14.79
N ILE A 222 -3.52 23.71 14.11
CA ILE A 222 -2.89 23.70 12.78
C ILE A 222 -1.42 24.10 12.90
N ARG A 223 -0.54 23.44 12.15
CA ARG A 223 0.88 23.80 12.01
C ARG A 223 1.24 24.03 10.56
N VAL A 224 2.10 25.01 10.32
CA VAL A 224 2.70 25.25 9.01
C VAL A 224 4.00 24.47 8.89
N MET A 225 4.23 23.87 7.72
CA MET A 225 5.53 23.35 7.31
C MET A 225 5.82 23.83 5.89
N PHE A 226 6.92 24.54 5.69
CA PHE A 226 7.34 24.96 4.36
C PHE A 226 8.04 23.80 3.63
N VAL A 227 7.71 23.61 2.36
CA VAL A 227 8.36 22.64 1.47
C VAL A 227 8.94 23.40 0.30
N GLU A 228 10.22 23.72 0.38
CA GLU A 228 10.94 24.52 -0.60
C GLU A 228 11.62 23.62 -1.64
N SER A 229 11.29 23.82 -2.92
CA SER A 229 11.87 23.08 -4.04
C SER A 229 12.90 23.95 -4.77
N ILE A 230 14.18 23.60 -4.62
CA ILE A 230 15.32 24.31 -5.20
C ILE A 230 15.94 23.41 -6.27
N CYS A 231 16.17 23.94 -7.45
CA CYS A 231 16.77 23.19 -8.55
C CYS A 231 17.68 24.12 -9.31
N ASP A 232 18.99 23.87 -9.32
CA ASP A 232 19.98 24.62 -10.09
C ASP A 232 20.58 23.81 -11.25
N ASN A 233 20.25 22.51 -11.33
CA ASN A 233 20.62 21.65 -12.45
C ASN A 233 19.94 22.07 -13.77
N GLU A 234 20.73 22.56 -14.73
CA GLU A 234 20.27 23.08 -16.03
C GLU A 234 19.51 22.04 -16.87
N GLU A 235 19.98 20.78 -16.93
CA GLU A 235 19.32 19.72 -17.69
C GLU A 235 17.92 19.43 -17.15
N LEU A 236 17.76 19.40 -15.82
CA LEU A 236 16.46 19.20 -15.19
C LEU A 236 15.52 20.39 -15.43
N LEU A 237 16.05 21.61 -15.47
CA LEU A 237 15.29 22.82 -15.72
C LEU A 237 14.74 22.87 -17.14
N GLU A 238 15.58 22.60 -18.14
CA GLU A 238 15.15 22.59 -19.54
C GLU A 238 14.03 21.57 -19.77
N VAL A 239 14.17 20.35 -19.23
CA VAL A 239 13.09 19.34 -19.26
C VAL A 239 11.82 19.84 -18.57
N ASN A 240 11.95 20.54 -17.43
CA ASN A 240 10.79 21.10 -16.72
C ASN A 240 10.14 22.26 -17.50
N TYR A 241 10.92 23.08 -18.20
CA TYR A 241 10.45 24.22 -18.98
C TYR A 241 9.62 23.74 -20.15
N HIS A 242 10.17 22.85 -20.98
CA HIS A 242 9.44 22.25 -22.11
C HIS A 242 8.14 21.59 -21.68
N ARG A 243 8.15 20.85 -20.57
CA ARG A 243 6.92 20.25 -20.03
C ARG A 243 5.92 21.30 -19.55
N LYS A 244 6.39 22.43 -19.02
CA LYS A 244 5.49 23.51 -18.57
C LYS A 244 4.70 24.11 -19.72
N LEU A 245 5.26 24.12 -20.93
CA LEU A 245 4.62 24.62 -22.15
C LEU A 245 3.38 23.80 -22.55
N LEU A 246 3.27 22.55 -22.10
CA LEU A 246 2.09 21.72 -22.34
C LEU A 246 0.85 22.14 -21.50
N ASN A 247 1.02 23.08 -20.56
CA ASN A 247 -0.09 23.55 -19.72
C ASN A 247 -0.99 24.54 -20.46
N ALA A 248 -2.19 24.75 -19.91
CA ALA A 248 -3.19 25.66 -20.47
C ALA A 248 -2.71 27.12 -20.65
N ASP A 249 -1.65 27.54 -19.93
CA ASP A 249 -1.05 28.88 -20.08
C ASP A 249 -0.33 29.06 -21.43
N TYR A 250 0.13 27.97 -22.06
CA TYR A 250 1.02 28.00 -23.24
C TYR A 250 0.61 27.05 -24.37
N LYS A 251 -0.40 26.19 -24.16
CA LYS A 251 -0.79 25.12 -25.09
C LYS A 251 -1.10 25.57 -26.53
N ASP A 252 -1.59 26.81 -26.68
CA ASP A 252 -2.02 27.37 -27.97
C ASP A 252 -0.99 28.36 -28.54
N MET A 253 0.16 28.54 -27.87
CA MET A 253 1.25 29.40 -28.32
C MET A 253 2.29 28.58 -29.09
N ASP A 254 3.03 29.26 -29.96
CA ASP A 254 4.21 28.67 -30.60
C ASP A 254 5.25 28.24 -29.54
N PRO A 255 5.85 27.04 -29.64
CA PRO A 255 6.77 26.53 -28.62
C PRO A 255 7.97 27.42 -28.32
N GLU A 256 8.53 28.11 -29.32
CA GLU A 256 9.70 28.97 -29.14
C GLU A 256 9.29 30.26 -28.41
N VAL A 257 8.18 30.86 -28.82
CA VAL A 257 7.62 32.06 -28.17
C VAL A 257 7.19 31.75 -26.73
N ALA A 258 6.55 30.60 -26.51
CA ALA A 258 6.12 30.16 -25.19
C ALA A 258 7.31 29.91 -24.25
N LEU A 259 8.40 29.33 -24.76
CA LEU A 259 9.63 29.14 -23.99
C LEU A 259 10.28 30.47 -23.61
N ALA A 260 10.32 31.43 -24.54
CA ALA A 260 10.86 32.76 -24.29
C ALA A 260 10.06 33.52 -23.22
N ASP A 261 8.73 33.56 -23.34
CA ASP A 261 7.85 34.17 -22.31
C ASP A 261 8.02 33.47 -20.96
N PHE A 262 8.04 32.13 -20.95
CA PHE A 262 8.19 31.39 -19.70
C PHE A 262 9.54 31.65 -19.02
N ARG A 263 10.64 31.75 -19.78
CA ARG A 263 11.95 32.14 -19.25
C ARG A 263 11.92 33.55 -18.67
N GLN A 264 11.30 34.51 -19.36
CA GLN A 264 11.13 35.87 -18.84
C GLN A 264 10.31 35.88 -17.54
N ARG A 265 9.23 35.10 -17.47
CA ARG A 265 8.44 34.91 -16.26
C ARG A 265 9.27 34.36 -15.11
N VAL A 266 10.17 33.39 -15.35
CA VAL A 266 11.08 32.88 -14.32
C VAL A 266 12.01 33.97 -13.82
N GLN A 267 12.59 34.78 -14.72
CA GLN A 267 13.46 35.91 -14.36
C GLN A 267 12.74 36.95 -13.48
N GLU A 268 11.47 37.26 -13.76
CA GLU A 268 10.68 38.15 -12.91
C GLU A 268 10.51 37.61 -11.48
N TYR A 269 10.31 36.31 -11.33
CA TYR A 269 10.26 35.68 -10.00
C TYR A 269 11.63 35.64 -9.30
N GLU A 270 12.72 35.46 -10.06
CA GLU A 270 14.08 35.42 -9.52
C GLU A 270 14.49 36.74 -8.86
N LYS A 271 14.06 37.89 -9.43
CA LYS A 271 14.32 39.22 -8.88
C LYS A 271 13.84 39.42 -7.44
N VAL A 272 12.77 38.72 -7.05
CA VAL A 272 12.11 38.87 -5.74
C VAL A 272 12.16 37.60 -4.89
N TYR A 273 12.90 36.57 -5.33
CA TYR A 273 12.93 35.29 -4.64
C TYR A 273 13.81 35.34 -3.40
N GLU A 274 13.19 35.09 -2.26
CA GLU A 274 13.83 34.97 -0.96
C GLU A 274 13.64 33.53 -0.45
N THR A 275 14.74 32.80 -0.30
CA THR A 275 14.69 31.42 0.21
C THR A 275 14.14 31.37 1.63
N VAL A 276 13.63 30.21 2.07
CA VAL A 276 13.12 30.06 3.44
C VAL A 276 14.28 30.21 4.44
N GLU A 277 14.16 31.08 5.43
CA GLU A 277 15.22 31.34 6.42
C GLU A 277 14.86 30.88 7.83
N ASP A 278 15.89 30.64 8.65
CA ASP A 278 15.74 30.21 10.04
C ASP A 278 15.05 31.27 10.92
N THR A 279 15.09 32.53 10.52
CA THR A 279 14.52 33.70 11.21
C THR A 279 13.00 33.82 11.05
N GLU A 280 12.41 33.11 10.08
CA GLU A 280 10.96 33.10 9.87
C GLU A 280 10.23 32.46 11.06
N ASP A 281 8.95 32.80 11.22
CA ASP A 281 8.11 32.34 12.34
C ASP A 281 8.73 32.61 13.73
N GLY A 282 9.32 33.81 13.90
CA GLY A 282 9.99 34.21 15.14
C GLY A 282 11.18 33.31 15.51
N GLY A 283 11.83 32.69 14.52
CA GLY A 283 12.93 31.76 14.73
C GLY A 283 12.52 30.28 14.80
N ASN A 284 11.23 29.96 14.66
CA ASN A 284 10.68 28.61 14.82
C ASN A 284 10.18 27.96 13.52
N ALA A 285 10.52 28.52 12.36
CA ALA A 285 10.06 28.01 11.07
C ALA A 285 10.37 26.51 10.89
N CYS A 286 9.31 25.72 10.70
CA CYS A 286 9.37 24.32 10.31
C CYS A 286 9.44 24.23 8.79
N TYR A 287 10.51 23.66 8.25
CA TYR A 287 10.68 23.58 6.81
C TYR A 287 11.52 22.39 6.37
N VAL A 288 11.34 22.00 5.11
CA VAL A 288 12.24 21.13 4.36
C VAL A 288 12.59 21.80 3.03
N LYS A 289 13.88 21.86 2.70
CA LYS A 289 14.39 22.27 1.39
C LYS A 289 14.85 21.04 0.63
N VAL A 290 14.34 20.88 -0.57
CA VAL A 290 14.64 19.78 -1.49
C VAL A 290 15.45 20.35 -2.64
N TYR A 291 16.72 19.96 -2.73
CA TYR A 291 17.64 20.39 -3.79
C TYR A 291 17.70 19.33 -4.89
N ASN A 292 17.61 19.77 -6.15
CA ASN A 292 17.79 18.95 -7.36
C ASN A 292 17.04 17.62 -7.32
N ALA A 293 15.74 17.68 -7.01
CA ALA A 293 14.86 16.51 -6.95
C ALA A 293 15.33 15.40 -5.98
N GLY A 294 15.90 15.78 -4.83
CA GLY A 294 16.26 14.88 -3.73
C GLY A 294 17.76 14.61 -3.60
N GLU A 295 18.61 15.30 -4.35
CA GLU A 295 20.08 15.19 -4.24
C GLU A 295 20.57 15.61 -2.85
N LYS A 296 19.99 16.69 -2.32
CA LYS A 296 20.26 17.18 -0.96
C LYS A 296 18.94 17.58 -0.30
N ILE A 297 18.84 17.29 1.00
CA ILE A 297 17.72 17.71 1.85
C ILE A 297 18.27 18.53 3.01
N GLN A 298 17.62 19.65 3.31
CA GLN A 298 17.83 20.41 4.55
C GLN A 298 16.50 20.51 5.28
N ALA A 299 16.41 19.99 6.50
CA ALA A 299 15.18 20.01 7.29
C ALA A 299 15.39 20.66 8.65
N ARG A 300 14.41 21.45 9.10
CA ARG A 300 14.41 22.13 10.41
C ARG A 300 13.05 21.97 11.08
N TYR A 301 13.07 21.68 12.39
CA TYR A 301 11.89 21.49 13.25
C TYR A 301 10.81 20.50 12.74
N CYS A 302 11.19 19.55 11.88
CA CYS A 302 10.32 18.51 11.34
C CYS A 302 10.15 17.32 12.31
N GLN A 303 9.78 17.59 13.57
CA GLN A 303 9.80 16.60 14.66
C GLN A 303 8.50 15.81 14.84
N GLY A 304 7.39 16.25 14.25
CA GLY A 304 6.13 15.52 14.33
C GLY A 304 6.11 14.26 13.46
N PHE A 305 5.14 13.40 13.74
CA PHE A 305 4.97 12.12 13.04
C PHE A 305 4.89 12.32 11.52
N LEU A 306 3.95 13.13 11.03
CA LEU A 306 3.79 13.37 9.60
C LEU A 306 5.00 14.12 8.98
N GLN A 307 5.53 15.13 9.67
CA GLN A 307 6.68 15.90 9.19
C GLN A 307 7.91 15.02 8.96
N SER A 308 8.23 14.15 9.92
CA SER A 308 9.36 13.22 9.81
C SER A 308 9.18 12.20 8.69
N HIS A 309 7.95 11.72 8.48
CA HIS A 309 7.61 10.82 7.38
C HIS A 309 7.70 11.51 6.01
N ILE A 310 7.26 12.77 5.91
CA ILE A 310 7.41 13.58 4.70
C ILE A 310 8.89 13.78 4.38
N VAL A 311 9.69 14.23 5.34
CA VAL A 311 11.14 14.42 5.14
C VAL A 311 11.82 13.12 4.70
N SER A 312 11.48 12.00 5.35
CA SER A 312 11.99 10.67 5.00
C SER A 312 11.63 10.28 3.57
N LEU A 313 10.38 10.49 3.14
CA LEU A 313 9.97 10.23 1.76
C LEU A 313 10.75 11.12 0.78
N LEU A 314 10.79 12.43 1.04
CA LEU A 314 11.43 13.41 0.14
C LEU A 314 12.93 13.20 -0.01
N GLN A 315 13.59 12.63 1.00
CA GLN A 315 14.99 12.21 0.91
C GLN A 315 15.20 10.99 0.00
N ASN A 316 14.16 10.18 -0.20
CA ASN A 316 14.24 8.91 -0.91
C ASN A 316 13.65 8.96 -2.32
N ILE A 317 12.90 10.00 -2.70
CA ILE A 317 12.40 10.15 -4.07
C ILE A 317 13.52 10.51 -5.05
N HIS A 318 13.37 10.07 -6.30
CA HIS A 318 14.29 10.42 -7.39
C HIS A 318 13.59 10.37 -8.76
N LEU A 319 14.26 10.88 -9.79
CA LEU A 319 13.76 10.94 -11.17
C LEU A 319 14.33 9.88 -12.11
N VAL A 320 15.24 9.03 -11.61
CA VAL A 320 15.85 7.95 -12.41
C VAL A 320 14.77 6.98 -12.92
N PRO A 321 14.67 6.76 -14.25
CA PRO A 321 13.76 5.77 -14.84
C PRO A 321 14.03 4.37 -14.31
N ARG A 322 12.97 3.63 -14.00
CA ARG A 322 13.04 2.24 -13.51
C ARG A 322 11.71 1.53 -13.66
N ARG A 323 11.75 0.20 -13.60
CA ARG A 323 10.59 -0.68 -13.58
C ARG A 323 10.48 -1.44 -12.26
N ILE A 324 9.28 -1.50 -11.71
CA ILE A 324 8.95 -2.34 -10.57
C ILE A 324 7.93 -3.37 -11.05
N TRP A 325 8.33 -4.63 -11.11
CA TRP A 325 7.45 -5.73 -11.48
C TRP A 325 6.84 -6.36 -10.23
N LEU A 326 5.52 -6.44 -10.18
CA LEU A 326 4.78 -7.18 -9.16
C LEU A 326 4.24 -8.46 -9.79
N VAL A 327 4.48 -9.60 -9.14
CA VAL A 327 3.95 -10.88 -9.60
C VAL A 327 3.56 -11.76 -8.41
N ARG A 328 2.50 -12.55 -8.59
CA ARG A 328 2.10 -13.56 -7.60
C ARG A 328 3.04 -14.76 -7.69
N PRO A 329 3.40 -15.40 -6.55
CA PRO A 329 4.08 -16.68 -6.61
C PRO A 329 3.20 -17.73 -7.30
N GLY A 330 3.82 -18.81 -7.77
CA GLY A 330 3.09 -19.98 -8.23
C GLY A 330 2.12 -20.48 -7.15
N PRO A 331 0.93 -21.00 -7.51
CA PRO A 331 0.00 -21.54 -6.53
C PRO A 331 0.61 -22.73 -5.76
N SER A 332 0.48 -22.68 -4.44
CA SER A 332 0.79 -23.79 -3.53
C SER A 332 -0.34 -24.80 -3.43
N VAL A 333 -0.05 -25.99 -2.90
CA VAL A 333 -1.03 -27.08 -2.68
C VAL A 333 -2.26 -26.61 -1.89
N THR A 334 -2.07 -25.73 -0.90
CA THR A 334 -3.18 -25.19 -0.10
C THR A 334 -3.93 -24.08 -0.84
N SER A 335 -3.22 -23.22 -1.58
CA SER A 335 -3.85 -22.13 -2.33
C SER A 335 -4.74 -22.62 -3.47
N CYS A 336 -4.38 -23.74 -4.14
CA CYS A 336 -5.24 -24.39 -5.14
C CYS A 336 -6.59 -24.85 -4.56
N LYS A 337 -6.65 -25.10 -3.24
CA LYS A 337 -7.85 -25.53 -2.52
C LYS A 337 -8.58 -24.35 -1.86
N GLY A 338 -8.13 -23.11 -2.07
CA GLY A 338 -8.72 -21.93 -1.43
C GLY A 338 -8.46 -21.81 0.07
N ILE A 339 -7.48 -22.55 0.62
CA ILE A 339 -7.15 -22.53 2.05
C ILE A 339 -6.27 -21.32 2.38
N LEU A 340 -6.64 -20.56 3.41
CA LEU A 340 -5.97 -19.33 3.82
C LEU A 340 -4.70 -19.57 4.67
N GLY A 341 -3.68 -18.71 4.50
CA GLY A 341 -2.55 -18.50 5.42
C GLY A 341 -1.47 -19.59 5.50
N LEU A 342 -1.76 -20.82 5.08
CA LEU A 342 -0.84 -21.93 5.27
C LEU A 342 0.41 -21.85 4.38
N ASP A 343 1.58 -22.06 4.99
CA ASP A 343 2.87 -22.13 4.30
C ASP A 343 3.13 -23.54 3.75
N SER A 344 2.69 -23.77 2.51
CA SER A 344 2.87 -25.03 1.78
C SER A 344 3.74 -24.85 0.53
N GLU A 345 4.25 -25.98 0.05
CA GLU A 345 5.06 -26.11 -1.17
C GLU A 345 4.23 -25.81 -2.42
N LEU A 346 4.90 -25.49 -3.52
CA LEU A 346 4.26 -25.29 -4.81
C LEU A 346 3.48 -26.54 -5.25
N ALA A 347 2.32 -26.33 -5.88
CA ALA A 347 1.64 -27.38 -6.62
C ALA A 347 2.32 -27.60 -7.98
N SER A 348 1.94 -28.66 -8.70
CA SER A 348 2.41 -28.89 -10.08
C SER A 348 2.17 -27.68 -10.99
N GLU A 349 0.99 -27.06 -10.90
CA GLU A 349 0.67 -25.81 -11.59
C GLU A 349 1.52 -24.63 -11.08
N GLY A 350 1.86 -24.63 -9.79
CA GLY A 350 2.77 -23.67 -9.18
C GLY A 350 4.14 -23.65 -9.82
N HIS A 351 4.70 -24.82 -10.08
CA HIS A 351 5.97 -24.96 -10.78
C HIS A 351 5.90 -24.45 -12.24
N ARG A 352 4.79 -24.68 -12.94
CA ARG A 352 4.58 -24.14 -14.30
C ARG A 352 4.57 -22.61 -14.31
N VAL A 353 3.90 -21.99 -13.34
CA VAL A 353 3.91 -20.53 -13.16
C VAL A 353 5.31 -20.01 -12.83
N ALA A 354 6.03 -20.68 -11.92
CA ALA A 354 7.39 -20.28 -11.56
C ALA A 354 8.35 -20.30 -12.77
N TYR A 355 8.24 -21.33 -13.63
CA TYR A 355 9.00 -21.40 -14.88
C TYR A 355 8.63 -20.28 -15.85
N ALA A 356 7.34 -19.97 -16.00
CA ALA A 356 6.88 -18.86 -16.84
C ALA A 356 7.42 -17.50 -16.35
N ILE A 357 7.46 -17.27 -15.03
CA ILE A 357 8.06 -16.06 -14.43
C ILE A 357 9.57 -15.99 -14.74
N ALA A 358 10.29 -17.11 -14.58
CA ALA A 358 11.72 -17.16 -14.88
C ALA A 358 12.01 -16.82 -16.34
N ARG A 359 11.23 -17.36 -17.27
CA ARG A 359 11.36 -17.03 -18.70
C ARG A 359 11.04 -15.60 -19.04
N PHE A 360 10.01 -15.03 -18.40
CA PHE A 360 9.75 -13.59 -18.51
C PHE A 360 11.01 -12.80 -18.13
N VAL A 361 11.64 -13.13 -17.00
CA VAL A 361 12.88 -12.48 -16.55
C VAL A 361 14.07 -12.71 -17.48
N GLU A 362 14.16 -13.87 -18.14
CA GLU A 362 15.21 -14.15 -19.13
C GLU A 362 15.07 -13.32 -20.41
N LYS A 363 13.82 -12.98 -20.79
CA LYS A 363 13.51 -12.15 -21.98
C LYS A 363 13.66 -10.66 -21.72
N LEU A 364 13.84 -10.23 -20.47
CA LEU A 364 13.99 -8.82 -20.15
C LEU A 364 15.34 -8.29 -20.62
N GLU A 365 15.29 -7.20 -21.38
CA GLU A 365 16.45 -6.35 -21.63
C GLU A 365 16.68 -5.47 -20.40
N LEU A 366 17.68 -5.86 -19.61
CA LEU A 366 18.08 -5.16 -18.40
C LEU A 366 19.37 -4.39 -18.68
N GLU A 367 19.33 -3.06 -18.53
CA GLU A 367 20.54 -2.25 -18.55
C GLU A 367 21.49 -2.61 -17.39
N ARG A 368 20.90 -3.08 -16.27
CA ARG A 368 21.61 -3.38 -15.03
C ARG A 368 20.97 -4.58 -14.34
N PRO A 369 21.74 -5.40 -13.60
CA PRO A 369 21.16 -6.48 -12.80
C PRO A 369 20.11 -5.96 -11.81
N MET A 370 18.96 -6.65 -11.74
CA MET A 370 17.78 -6.28 -10.96
C MET A 370 17.85 -6.77 -9.51
N GLU A 371 16.98 -6.27 -8.64
CA GLU A 371 16.76 -6.84 -7.30
C GLU A 371 15.49 -7.70 -7.26
N VAL A 372 15.52 -8.82 -6.54
CA VAL A 372 14.34 -9.67 -6.33
C VAL A 372 13.96 -9.65 -4.86
N TRP A 373 12.67 -9.43 -4.59
CA TRP A 373 12.10 -9.32 -3.25
C TRP A 373 11.00 -10.36 -3.04
N THR A 374 11.06 -11.09 -1.93
CA THR A 374 10.07 -12.11 -1.59
C THR A 374 9.68 -12.06 -0.12
N SER A 375 8.53 -12.64 0.20
CA SER A 375 8.25 -13.09 1.56
C SER A 375 9.09 -14.34 1.92
N PRO A 376 9.28 -14.65 3.22
CA PRO A 376 9.91 -15.90 3.67
C PRO A 376 9.08 -17.16 3.38
N MET A 377 7.85 -17.03 2.89
CA MET A 377 6.97 -18.15 2.61
C MET A 377 7.57 -19.09 1.55
N LYS A 378 7.40 -20.41 1.76
CA LYS A 378 7.93 -21.47 0.88
C LYS A 378 7.58 -21.22 -0.58
N ARG A 379 6.29 -21.04 -0.89
CA ARG A 379 5.82 -20.77 -2.26
C ARG A 379 6.51 -19.58 -2.94
N SER A 380 6.82 -18.51 -2.21
CA SER A 380 7.51 -17.34 -2.76
C SER A 380 8.99 -17.63 -3.03
N ARG A 381 9.65 -18.30 -2.09
CA ARG A 381 11.07 -18.70 -2.23
C ARG A 381 11.27 -19.76 -3.31
N GLU A 382 10.39 -20.76 -3.36
CA GLU A 382 10.37 -21.80 -4.41
C GLU A 382 10.06 -21.20 -5.77
N THR A 383 9.18 -20.19 -5.88
CA THR A 383 8.98 -19.49 -7.15
C THR A 383 10.26 -18.77 -7.57
N ALA A 384 10.90 -18.07 -6.63
CA ALA A 384 12.10 -17.30 -6.92
C ALA A 384 13.33 -18.16 -7.24
N SER A 385 13.39 -19.43 -6.80
CA SER A 385 14.51 -20.32 -7.11
C SER A 385 14.59 -20.72 -8.58
N TYR A 386 13.53 -20.47 -9.37
CA TYR A 386 13.56 -20.66 -10.83
C TYR A 386 14.22 -19.50 -11.56
N LEU A 387 14.41 -18.34 -10.92
CA LEU A 387 14.91 -17.15 -11.59
C LEU A 387 16.39 -17.30 -11.99
N PRO A 388 16.79 -16.76 -13.16
CA PRO A 388 18.17 -16.80 -13.60
C PRO A 388 19.06 -15.95 -12.69
N THR A 389 20.10 -16.54 -12.10
CA THR A 389 21.02 -15.86 -11.18
C THR A 389 21.86 -14.77 -11.85
N ARG A 390 22.13 -14.89 -13.16
CA ARG A 390 22.92 -13.91 -13.95
C ARG A 390 22.31 -12.50 -13.97
N ASN A 391 20.98 -12.40 -13.88
CA ASN A 391 20.25 -11.13 -13.97
C ASN A 391 20.03 -10.48 -12.59
N LEU A 392 20.54 -11.10 -11.51
CA LEU A 392 20.23 -10.75 -10.14
C LEU A 392 21.39 -10.01 -9.46
N LYS A 393 21.17 -8.76 -9.06
CA LYS A 393 22.09 -8.03 -8.18
C LYS A 393 22.00 -8.50 -6.73
N ARG A 394 20.77 -8.70 -6.24
CA ARG A 394 20.48 -8.99 -4.84
C ARG A 394 19.15 -9.71 -4.70
N TYR A 395 19.12 -10.71 -3.83
CA TYR A 395 17.91 -11.37 -3.35
C TYR A 395 17.58 -10.86 -1.94
N VAL A 396 16.35 -10.40 -1.72
CA VAL A 396 15.89 -9.87 -0.42
C VAL A 396 14.67 -10.65 0.05
N THR A 397 14.73 -11.17 1.27
CA THR A 397 13.60 -11.80 1.93
C THR A 397 13.19 -10.99 3.15
N THR A 398 11.91 -10.64 3.25
CA THR A 398 11.37 -9.84 4.36
C THR A 398 9.99 -10.30 4.78
N THR A 399 9.73 -10.34 6.09
CA THR A 399 8.41 -10.64 6.66
C THR A 399 7.39 -9.54 6.34
N LEU A 400 7.83 -8.34 5.98
CA LEU A 400 6.96 -7.24 5.56
C LEU A 400 6.21 -7.55 4.25
N LEU A 401 6.63 -8.55 3.48
CA LEU A 401 5.92 -9.06 2.30
C LEU A 401 5.05 -10.30 2.59
N ASN A 402 4.94 -10.73 3.86
CA ASN A 402 4.03 -11.81 4.24
C ASN A 402 2.60 -11.48 3.81
N GLU A 403 1.84 -12.52 3.48
CA GLU A 403 0.43 -12.32 3.18
C GLU A 403 -0.34 -11.76 4.38
N LEU A 404 -1.49 -11.14 4.08
CA LEU A 404 -2.45 -10.70 5.10
C LEU A 404 -2.79 -11.87 6.02
N GLY A 405 -2.51 -11.70 7.31
CA GLY A 405 -2.72 -12.73 8.32
C GLY A 405 -4.20 -13.03 8.58
N GLY A 406 -4.56 -14.32 8.45
CA GLY A 406 -5.93 -14.79 8.64
C GLY A 406 -6.34 -15.03 10.10
N GLY A 407 -5.39 -14.90 11.04
CA GLY A 407 -5.61 -15.13 12.47
C GLY A 407 -6.20 -16.51 12.74
N ASP A 408 -7.31 -16.55 13.48
CA ASP A 408 -8.02 -17.80 13.82
C ASP A 408 -8.60 -18.53 12.61
N PHE A 409 -8.71 -17.85 11.45
CA PHE A 409 -9.26 -18.43 10.23
C PHE A 409 -8.18 -18.98 9.29
N GLU A 410 -6.90 -18.97 9.70
CA GLU A 410 -5.86 -19.68 8.97
C GLU A 410 -6.18 -21.19 8.89
N GLY A 411 -5.96 -21.77 7.71
CA GLY A 411 -6.28 -23.16 7.44
C GLY A 411 -7.73 -23.43 7.06
N LEU A 412 -8.59 -22.41 7.03
CA LEU A 412 -9.97 -22.50 6.53
C LEU A 412 -10.08 -22.00 5.08
N THR A 413 -11.08 -22.50 4.38
CA THR A 413 -11.57 -21.95 3.12
C THR A 413 -12.61 -20.85 3.35
N TYR A 414 -12.86 -20.01 2.35
CA TYR A 414 -13.91 -18.98 2.46
C TYR A 414 -15.31 -19.58 2.63
N GLU A 415 -15.59 -20.72 1.99
CA GLU A 415 -16.84 -21.47 2.13
C GLU A 415 -17.06 -21.98 3.56
N GLU A 416 -15.99 -22.46 4.22
CA GLU A 416 -16.04 -22.85 5.63
C GLU A 416 -16.26 -21.64 6.54
N ILE A 417 -15.61 -20.49 6.26
CA ILE A 417 -15.82 -19.26 7.03
C ILE A 417 -17.25 -18.77 6.90
N GLU A 418 -17.82 -18.77 5.71
CA GLU A 418 -19.22 -18.41 5.48
C GLU A 418 -20.17 -19.33 6.26
N ARG A 419 -19.92 -20.65 6.23
CA ARG A 419 -20.77 -21.64 6.90
C ARG A 419 -20.66 -21.59 8.43
N PHE A 420 -19.45 -21.53 8.97
CA PHE A 420 -19.21 -21.66 10.42
C PHE A 420 -19.14 -20.31 11.14
N TYR A 421 -18.81 -19.22 10.43
CA TYR A 421 -18.63 -17.88 10.98
C TYR A 421 -19.35 -16.81 10.12
N PRO A 422 -20.66 -16.93 9.85
CA PRO A 422 -21.38 -16.08 8.90
C PRO A 422 -21.33 -14.59 9.29
N LYS A 423 -21.35 -14.26 10.59
CA LYS A 423 -21.21 -12.88 11.06
C LYS A 423 -19.90 -12.24 10.64
N HIS A 424 -18.79 -12.98 10.74
CA HIS A 424 -17.47 -12.49 10.32
C HIS A 424 -17.35 -12.41 8.81
N TYR A 425 -17.95 -13.36 8.08
CA TYR A 425 -18.01 -13.31 6.63
C TYR A 425 -18.74 -12.05 6.13
N THR A 426 -19.93 -11.76 6.67
CA THR A 426 -20.71 -10.56 6.34
C THR A 426 -19.99 -9.27 6.72
N ALA A 427 -19.41 -9.19 7.92
CA ALA A 427 -18.66 -8.02 8.36
C ALA A 427 -17.49 -7.68 7.40
N ARG A 428 -16.80 -8.72 6.92
CA ARG A 428 -15.72 -8.55 5.94
C ARG A 428 -16.22 -8.10 4.57
N LEU A 429 -17.41 -8.51 4.14
CA LEU A 429 -18.02 -8.05 2.89
C LEU A 429 -18.44 -6.59 2.97
N GLN A 430 -18.91 -6.14 4.14
CA GLN A 430 -19.35 -4.76 4.39
C GLN A 430 -18.18 -3.76 4.39
N ASP A 431 -17.11 -4.05 5.14
CA ASP A 431 -15.90 -3.22 5.15
C ASP A 431 -14.64 -4.08 5.05
N LYS A 432 -14.25 -4.40 3.81
CA LYS A 432 -13.06 -5.23 3.55
C LYS A 432 -11.75 -4.52 3.89
N LEU A 433 -11.73 -3.18 3.92
CA LEU A 433 -10.54 -2.41 4.25
C LEU A 433 -10.22 -2.54 5.74
N ARG A 434 -11.22 -2.27 6.59
CA ARG A 434 -11.06 -2.18 8.05
C ARG A 434 -11.32 -3.49 8.77
N TYR A 435 -12.05 -4.44 8.17
CA TYR A 435 -12.26 -5.75 8.79
C TYR A 435 -10.92 -6.40 9.12
N ARG A 436 -10.71 -6.65 10.42
CA ARG A 436 -9.56 -7.37 10.95
C ARG A 436 -9.97 -8.80 11.26
N TYR A 437 -9.21 -9.76 10.73
CA TYR A 437 -9.41 -11.16 11.11
C TYR A 437 -9.23 -11.36 12.63
N PRO A 438 -10.06 -12.19 13.28
CA PRO A 438 -9.96 -12.40 14.72
C PRO A 438 -8.72 -13.23 15.08
N GLY A 439 -8.25 -13.08 16.31
CA GLY A 439 -7.18 -13.92 16.87
C GLY A 439 -5.77 -13.39 16.65
N VAL A 440 -4.80 -14.14 17.17
CA VAL A 440 -3.38 -13.77 17.13
C VAL A 440 -2.88 -13.84 15.69
N GLY A 441 -2.28 -12.74 15.22
CA GLY A 441 -1.79 -12.64 13.84
C GLY A 441 -2.87 -12.30 12.80
N GLY A 442 -4.10 -12.03 13.22
CA GLY A 442 -5.12 -11.49 12.33
C GLY A 442 -4.79 -10.05 11.90
N GLU A 443 -4.95 -9.74 10.62
CA GLU A 443 -4.69 -8.43 10.02
C GLU A 443 -5.91 -7.93 9.22
N SER A 444 -6.03 -6.61 9.12
CA SER A 444 -6.86 -5.90 8.14
C SER A 444 -6.00 -5.38 6.97
N TYR A 445 -6.61 -4.83 5.93
CA TYR A 445 -5.82 -4.14 4.89
C TYR A 445 -5.15 -2.88 5.44
N VAL A 446 -5.74 -2.21 6.44
CA VAL A 446 -5.14 -1.07 7.15
C VAL A 446 -3.84 -1.48 7.86
N ASP A 447 -3.81 -2.66 8.49
CA ASP A 447 -2.59 -3.20 9.11
C ASP A 447 -1.50 -3.47 8.08
N VAL A 448 -1.88 -4.08 6.94
CA VAL A 448 -0.97 -4.36 5.82
C VAL A 448 -0.40 -3.06 5.26
N ILE A 449 -1.24 -2.05 5.02
CA ILE A 449 -0.82 -0.71 4.61
C ILE A 449 0.17 -0.15 5.64
N SER A 450 -0.16 -0.18 6.93
CA SER A 450 0.73 0.34 7.97
C SER A 450 2.13 -0.28 7.94
N ARG A 451 2.25 -1.62 7.82
CA ARG A 451 3.56 -2.28 7.78
C ARG A 451 4.31 -2.13 6.45
N LEU A 452 3.61 -1.90 5.33
CA LEU A 452 4.23 -1.67 4.03
C LEU A 452 4.85 -0.27 3.89
N ARG A 453 4.63 0.64 4.86
CA ARG A 453 5.15 2.02 4.85
C ARG A 453 6.65 2.07 4.56
N SER A 454 7.43 1.25 5.24
CA SER A 454 8.89 1.21 5.07
C SER A 454 9.31 0.61 3.72
N LEU A 455 8.56 -0.36 3.19
CA LEU A 455 8.82 -0.94 1.88
C LEU A 455 8.52 0.04 0.74
N ILE A 456 7.48 0.85 0.87
CA ILE A 456 7.20 1.90 -0.12
C ILE A 456 8.35 2.90 -0.20
N VAL A 457 8.83 3.39 0.94
CA VAL A 457 9.98 4.31 0.96
C VAL A 457 11.22 3.64 0.36
N GLU A 458 11.45 2.35 0.66
CA GLU A 458 12.56 1.60 0.07
C GLU A 458 12.39 1.44 -1.46
N PHE A 459 11.20 1.16 -1.97
CA PHE A 459 10.93 1.06 -3.41
C PHE A 459 10.94 2.41 -4.14
N GLU A 460 10.59 3.50 -3.47
CA GLU A 460 10.78 4.87 -3.98
C GLU A 460 12.26 5.22 -4.07
N ARG A 461 13.09 4.70 -3.16
CA ARG A 461 14.56 4.88 -3.13
C ARG A 461 15.32 4.11 -4.21
N LYS A 462 14.81 2.94 -4.65
CA LYS A 462 15.54 2.07 -5.58
C LYS A 462 15.68 2.73 -6.95
N LYS A 463 16.90 3.02 -7.38
CA LYS A 463 17.22 3.49 -8.75
C LYS A 463 17.40 2.35 -9.77
N ARG A 464 17.08 1.11 -9.41
CA ARG A 464 17.23 -0.09 -10.24
C ARG A 464 15.88 -0.75 -10.43
N ASP A 465 15.81 -1.59 -11.45
CA ASP A 465 14.65 -2.43 -11.66
C ASP A 465 14.50 -3.44 -10.52
N VAL A 466 13.25 -3.69 -10.11
CA VAL A 466 12.91 -4.55 -8.97
C VAL A 466 11.80 -5.52 -9.37
N LEU A 467 11.97 -6.81 -9.07
CA LEU A 467 10.91 -7.81 -9.12
C LEU A 467 10.44 -8.18 -7.71
N VAL A 468 9.16 -8.04 -7.43
CA VAL A 468 8.53 -8.37 -6.15
C VAL A 468 7.58 -9.56 -6.33
N ILE A 469 7.95 -10.70 -5.76
CA ILE A 469 7.12 -11.91 -5.71
C ILE A 469 6.33 -11.88 -4.39
N CYS A 470 5.04 -11.56 -4.46
CA CYS A 470 4.23 -11.29 -3.28
C CYS A 470 2.80 -11.84 -3.39
N SER A 471 2.11 -11.95 -2.25
CA SER A 471 0.73 -12.45 -2.22
C SER A 471 -0.24 -11.46 -2.87
N GLU A 472 -1.47 -11.92 -3.10
CA GLU A 472 -2.55 -11.10 -3.65
C GLU A 472 -2.85 -9.83 -2.83
N SER A 473 -2.88 -9.93 -1.50
CA SER A 473 -3.12 -8.76 -0.64
C SER A 473 -1.99 -7.74 -0.70
N ILE A 474 -0.75 -8.20 -0.74
CA ILE A 474 0.43 -7.32 -0.82
C ILE A 474 0.54 -6.67 -2.20
N LEU A 475 0.31 -7.43 -3.27
CA LEU A 475 0.27 -6.91 -4.63
C LEU A 475 -0.77 -5.80 -4.78
N ARG A 476 -1.98 -5.99 -4.23
CA ARG A 476 -3.02 -4.95 -4.21
C ARG A 476 -2.55 -3.67 -3.51
N CYS A 477 -1.93 -3.79 -2.34
CA CYS A 477 -1.46 -2.63 -1.59
C CYS A 477 -0.34 -1.86 -2.31
N LEU A 478 0.63 -2.58 -2.87
CA LEU A 478 1.73 -1.96 -3.63
C LEU A 478 1.23 -1.32 -4.92
N MET A 479 0.40 -2.03 -5.68
CA MET A 479 -0.22 -1.50 -6.90
C MET A 479 -1.09 -0.27 -6.58
N GLY A 480 -1.92 -0.36 -5.53
CA GLY A 480 -2.78 0.74 -5.09
C GLY A 480 -1.99 1.99 -4.72
N TYR A 481 -0.85 1.84 -4.04
CA TYR A 481 0.06 2.95 -3.77
C TYR A 481 0.58 3.59 -5.06
N PHE A 482 1.22 2.82 -5.94
CA PHE A 482 1.84 3.39 -7.15
C PHE A 482 0.81 3.95 -8.14
N ALA A 483 -0.37 3.34 -8.22
CA ALA A 483 -1.51 3.81 -9.02
C ALA A 483 -2.18 5.07 -8.44
N GLY A 484 -1.88 5.46 -7.20
CA GLY A 484 -2.57 6.56 -6.53
C GLY A 484 -4.04 6.26 -6.25
N CYS A 485 -4.38 5.01 -5.96
CA CYS A 485 -5.75 4.63 -5.60
C CYS A 485 -6.06 4.97 -4.13
N GLU A 486 -7.27 5.44 -3.88
CA GLU A 486 -7.81 5.58 -2.53
C GLU A 486 -7.73 4.26 -1.76
N ALA A 487 -7.40 4.33 -0.47
CA ALA A 487 -7.25 3.16 0.39
C ALA A 487 -8.50 2.25 0.39
N ALA A 488 -9.69 2.83 0.31
CA ALA A 488 -10.96 2.08 0.25
C ALA A 488 -11.08 1.17 -0.98
N LYS A 489 -10.45 1.54 -2.11
CA LYS A 489 -10.48 0.77 -3.36
C LYS A 489 -9.45 -0.36 -3.37
N VAL A 490 -8.37 -0.24 -2.59
CA VAL A 490 -7.23 -1.19 -2.56
C VAL A 490 -7.65 -2.66 -2.38
N PRO A 491 -8.52 -3.03 -1.41
CA PRO A 491 -8.90 -4.44 -1.21
C PRO A 491 -9.66 -5.06 -2.40
N HIS A 492 -10.17 -4.23 -3.30
CA HIS A 492 -11.02 -4.63 -4.42
C HIS A 492 -10.29 -4.60 -5.77
N LEU A 493 -9.05 -4.08 -5.80
CA LEU A 493 -8.23 -4.09 -7.01
C LEU A 493 -8.07 -5.51 -7.56
N GLN A 494 -8.13 -5.65 -8.88
CA GLN A 494 -7.99 -6.94 -9.53
C GLN A 494 -6.59 -7.50 -9.31
N ALA A 495 -6.50 -8.71 -8.75
CA ALA A 495 -5.24 -9.41 -8.55
C ALA A 495 -5.04 -10.41 -9.68
N TYR A 496 -4.52 -9.92 -10.81
CA TYR A 496 -4.29 -10.71 -12.01
C TYR A 496 -3.46 -11.97 -11.70
N LYS A 497 -4.01 -13.14 -12.04
CA LYS A 497 -3.29 -14.42 -11.99
C LYS A 497 -2.49 -14.55 -13.28
N ASN A 498 -1.34 -15.20 -13.21
CA ASN A 498 -0.52 -15.49 -14.38
C ASN A 498 -0.17 -14.23 -15.20
N THR A 499 0.05 -13.11 -14.52
CA THR A 499 0.34 -11.81 -15.13
C THR A 499 1.38 -11.10 -14.27
N VAL A 500 2.38 -10.52 -14.92
CA VAL A 500 3.32 -9.58 -14.31
C VAL A 500 2.75 -8.18 -14.47
N ILE A 501 2.70 -7.43 -13.38
CA ILE A 501 2.30 -6.02 -13.39
C ILE A 501 3.58 -5.19 -13.37
N GLU A 502 3.88 -4.55 -14.48
CA GLU A 502 4.98 -3.59 -14.56
C GLU A 502 4.48 -2.21 -14.15
N LEU A 503 5.16 -1.64 -13.16
CA LEU A 503 4.98 -0.28 -12.68
C LEU A 503 6.19 0.53 -13.13
N SER A 504 5.95 1.63 -13.84
CA SER A 504 6.99 2.57 -14.28
C SER A 504 6.73 3.93 -13.64
N PRO A 505 7.28 4.20 -12.44
CA PRO A 505 7.05 5.45 -11.73
C PRO A 505 7.69 6.61 -12.49
N HIS A 506 6.93 7.69 -12.66
CA HIS A 506 7.41 8.95 -13.23
C HIS A 506 6.93 10.11 -12.35
N ARG A 507 7.14 11.35 -12.82
CA ARG A 507 6.88 12.56 -12.02
C ARG A 507 5.41 12.74 -11.65
N ASP A 508 4.50 12.45 -12.58
CA ASP A 508 3.08 12.77 -12.44
C ASP A 508 2.26 11.57 -11.95
N GLY A 509 2.88 10.40 -11.81
CA GLY A 509 2.12 9.15 -11.76
C GLY A 509 2.99 7.92 -11.77
N CYS A 510 2.39 6.85 -12.27
CA CYS A 510 3.03 5.59 -12.57
C CYS A 510 2.29 4.98 -13.76
N ASP A 511 3.02 4.64 -14.81
CA ASP A 511 2.44 3.84 -15.89
C ASP A 511 2.32 2.40 -15.40
N ILE A 512 1.22 1.75 -15.77
CA ILE A 512 0.92 0.37 -15.36
C ILE A 512 0.68 -0.46 -16.61
N LYS A 513 1.52 -1.48 -16.79
CA LYS A 513 1.40 -2.44 -17.90
C LYS A 513 1.15 -3.85 -17.36
N LEU A 514 0.13 -4.50 -17.90
CA LEU A 514 -0.20 -5.88 -17.60
C LEU A 514 0.45 -6.78 -18.64
N ILE A 515 1.30 -7.70 -18.20
CA ILE A 515 2.07 -8.59 -19.08
C ILE A 515 1.68 -10.04 -18.74
N PRO A 516 0.81 -10.68 -19.54
CA PRO A 516 0.47 -12.08 -19.36
C PRO A 516 1.71 -12.97 -19.43
N LEU A 517 1.77 -13.99 -18.55
CA LEU A 517 2.84 -14.97 -18.57
C LEU A 517 2.66 -15.97 -19.71
N GLU A 518 3.77 -16.36 -20.33
CA GLU A 518 3.81 -17.37 -21.39
C GLU A 518 4.18 -18.74 -20.81
N PHE A 519 3.39 -19.78 -21.13
CA PHE A 519 3.48 -21.11 -20.53
C PHE A 519 4.02 -22.22 -21.46
N GLU A 520 4.38 -21.88 -22.70
CA GLU A 520 4.76 -22.84 -23.76
C GLU A 520 6.07 -23.57 -23.53
#